data_AF-A0A652L3V2-F1
#
_entry.id   AF-A0A652L3V2-F1
#
_cell.length_a   1.000
_cell.length_b   1.000
_cell.length_c   1.000
_cell.angle_alpha   90.00
_cell.angle_beta   90.00
_cell.angle_gamma   90.00
#
_symmetry.space_group_name_H-M   'P 1'
#
loop_
_entity.id
_entity.type
_entity.pdbx_description
1 polymer ?
#
loop_
_entity_poly.entity_id
_entity_poly.type
_entity_poly.pdbx_seq_one_letter_code
_entity_poly.pdbx_strand_id
1 'polypeptide(L)'
;MNPLTHTERAKFFAAVHDIGHGDTVRDAAFRLAVEVVAQNPAPWAQAEPFAAERYLSGRGASPDAASRNAVEFEISMRTLYELATGTAPATFSDMVRWIETDLDGAE
;
A
#
# COMPACT_ATOMS: atom_id res chain seq x y z
N MET A 1 -9.46 -6.69 21.43
CA MET A 1 -9.31 -5.26 21.07
C MET A 1 -10.13 -5.02 19.83
N ASN A 2 -11.03 -4.03 19.83
CA ASN A 2 -11.81 -3.68 18.64
C ASN A 2 -10.91 -2.98 17.62
N PRO A 3 -10.96 -3.35 16.33
CA PRO A 3 -10.21 -2.64 15.30
C PRO A 3 -10.71 -1.19 15.19
N LEU A 4 -9.77 -0.24 15.14
CA LEU A 4 -10.06 1.19 15.02
C LEU A 4 -10.87 1.46 13.75
N THR A 5 -11.92 2.28 13.88
CA THR A 5 -12.74 2.75 12.77
C THR A 5 -11.96 3.72 11.86
N HIS A 6 -12.41 3.90 10.63
CA HIS A 6 -11.76 4.80 9.65
C HIS A 6 -11.58 6.24 10.20
N THR A 7 -12.55 6.75 10.95
CA THR A 7 -12.50 8.07 11.58
C THR A 7 -11.49 8.15 12.72
N GLU A 8 -11.33 7.09 13.52
CA GLU A 8 -10.34 7.04 14.59
C GLU A 8 -8.92 7.03 14.03
N ARG A 9 -8.73 6.45 12.84
CA ARG A 9 -7.43 6.37 12.16
C ARG A 9 -7.06 7.69 11.52
N ALA A 10 -8.00 8.38 10.86
CA ALA A 10 -7.78 9.74 10.36
C ALA A 10 -7.44 10.72 11.50
N LYS A 11 -8.12 10.60 12.65
CA LYS A 11 -7.81 11.39 13.87
C LYS A 11 -6.43 11.06 14.44
N PHE A 12 -6.02 9.80 14.40
CA PHE A 12 -4.68 9.38 14.80
C PHE A 12 -3.62 9.96 13.85
N PHE A 13 -3.79 9.87 12.53
CA PHE A 13 -2.85 10.48 11.57
C PHE A 13 -2.71 11.98 11.76
N ALA A 14 -3.82 12.70 11.98
CA ALA A 14 -3.79 14.13 12.27
C ALA A 14 -3.08 14.45 13.59
N ALA A 15 -3.37 13.69 14.66
CA ALA A 15 -2.70 13.86 15.94
C ALA A 15 -1.20 13.56 15.84
N VAL A 16 -0.82 12.52 15.11
CA VAL A 16 0.58 12.08 14.97
C VAL A 16 1.42 13.04 14.13
N HIS A 17 0.81 13.73 13.16
CA HIS A 17 1.48 14.78 12.37
C HIS A 17 2.01 15.93 13.26
N ASP A 18 1.32 16.25 14.34
CA ASP A 18 1.65 17.37 15.25
C ASP A 18 2.58 16.98 16.41
N ILE A 19 2.86 15.69 16.63
CA ILE A 19 3.46 15.19 17.89
C ILE A 19 5.00 14.97 17.85
N GLY A 20 5.68 14.97 16.70
CA GLY A 20 7.15 14.92 16.75
C GLY A 20 7.94 14.86 15.45
N HIS A 21 9.20 15.32 15.54
CA HIS A 21 10.24 15.14 14.53
C HIS A 21 11.01 13.82 14.79
N GLY A 22 10.93 12.89 13.83
CA GLY A 22 11.75 11.66 13.80
C GLY A 22 11.12 10.51 13.01
N ASP A 23 11.97 9.66 12.41
CA ASP A 23 11.58 8.53 11.55
C ASP A 23 10.65 7.51 12.23
N THR A 24 10.74 7.37 13.56
CA THR A 24 9.90 6.44 14.35
C THR A 24 8.41 6.76 14.29
N VAL A 25 8.03 8.04 14.19
CA VAL A 25 6.64 8.46 14.10
C VAL A 25 6.09 8.20 12.70
N ARG A 26 6.89 8.47 11.67
CA ARG A 26 6.57 8.19 10.26
C ARG A 26 6.38 6.69 10.03
N ASP A 27 7.24 5.87 10.61
CA ASP A 27 7.16 4.41 10.51
C ASP A 27 5.91 3.86 11.20
N ALA A 28 5.56 4.37 12.38
CA ALA A 28 4.34 3.96 13.09
C ALA A 28 3.07 4.37 12.32
N ALA A 29 3.06 5.58 11.74
CA ALA A 29 1.98 6.06 10.90
C ALA A 29 1.83 5.19 9.63
N PHE A 30 2.93 4.88 8.95
CA PHE A 30 2.92 4.01 7.77
C PHE A 30 2.42 2.60 8.10
N ARG A 31 2.89 1.99 9.20
CA ARG A 31 2.40 0.68 9.65
C ARG A 31 0.89 0.69 9.90
N LEU A 32 0.38 1.73 10.56
CA LEU A 32 -1.06 1.85 10.74
C LEU A 32 -1.79 1.94 9.39
N ALA A 33 -1.27 2.73 8.42
CA ALA A 33 -1.89 2.83 7.10
C ALA A 33 -1.94 1.46 6.39
N VAL A 34 -0.85 0.69 6.47
CA VAL A 34 -0.79 -0.69 5.96
C VAL A 34 -1.85 -1.58 6.63
N GLU A 35 -1.98 -1.53 7.95
CA GLU A 35 -3.00 -2.28 8.69
C GLU A 35 -4.43 -1.91 8.25
N VAL A 36 -4.66 -0.65 7.91
CA VAL A 36 -5.95 -0.17 7.39
C VAL A 36 -6.26 -0.70 6.02
N VAL A 37 -5.30 -0.58 5.11
CA VAL A 37 -5.45 -1.03 3.72
C VAL A 37 -5.60 -2.54 3.67
N ALA A 38 -4.90 -3.29 4.52
CA ALA A 38 -5.00 -4.74 4.63
C ALA A 38 -6.41 -5.24 5.00
N GLN A 39 -7.22 -4.44 5.71
CA GLN A 39 -8.60 -4.78 6.04
C GLN A 39 -9.56 -4.68 4.85
N ASN A 40 -9.14 -4.00 3.78
CA ASN A 40 -9.96 -3.78 2.59
C ASN A 40 -9.39 -4.57 1.40
N PRO A 41 -10.12 -5.57 0.88
CA PRO A 41 -9.72 -6.30 -0.31
C PRO A 41 -9.44 -5.33 -1.46
N ALA A 42 -8.43 -5.64 -2.29
CA ALA A 42 -8.18 -4.83 -3.47
C ALA A 42 -9.38 -4.87 -4.43
N PRO A 43 -9.70 -3.77 -5.13
CA PRO A 43 -10.82 -3.74 -6.08
C PRO A 43 -10.72 -4.82 -7.17
N TRP A 44 -9.50 -5.20 -7.54
CA TRP A 44 -9.20 -6.23 -8.54
C TRP A 44 -9.06 -7.64 -7.96
N ALA A 45 -9.23 -7.86 -6.65
CA ALA A 45 -8.93 -9.15 -6.02
C ALA A 45 -9.70 -10.34 -6.64
N GLN A 46 -10.92 -10.11 -7.14
CA GLN A 46 -11.71 -11.17 -7.80
C GLN A 46 -11.39 -11.31 -9.30
N ALA A 47 -11.19 -10.19 -10.00
CA ALA A 47 -10.94 -10.20 -11.44
C ALA A 47 -9.50 -10.62 -11.77
N GLU A 48 -8.55 -10.24 -10.94
CA GLU A 48 -7.12 -10.43 -11.15
C GLU A 48 -6.38 -10.83 -9.85
N PRO A 49 -6.68 -12.00 -9.26
CA PRO A 49 -6.13 -12.42 -7.96
C PRO A 49 -4.60 -12.57 -7.93
N PHE A 50 -3.97 -12.75 -9.10
CA PHE A 50 -2.51 -12.94 -9.23
C PHE A 50 -1.79 -11.74 -9.86
N ALA A 51 -2.42 -10.56 -9.89
CA ALA A 51 -1.83 -9.38 -10.53
C ALA A 51 -0.45 -9.01 -9.94
N ALA A 52 -0.36 -8.97 -8.61
CA ALA A 52 0.88 -8.70 -7.89
C ALA A 52 1.96 -9.76 -8.15
N GLU A 53 1.60 -11.05 -8.12
CA GLU A 53 2.54 -12.14 -8.41
C GLU A 53 3.10 -12.05 -9.84
N ARG A 54 2.23 -11.81 -10.83
CA ARG A 54 2.63 -11.64 -12.23
C ARG A 54 3.54 -10.44 -12.40
N TYR A 55 3.23 -9.34 -11.73
CA TYR A 55 4.05 -8.13 -11.77
C TYR A 55 5.45 -8.37 -11.19
N LEU A 56 5.54 -8.95 -9.99
CA LEU A 56 6.83 -9.26 -9.36
C LEU A 56 7.66 -10.25 -10.20
N SER A 57 7.01 -11.27 -10.77
CA SER A 57 7.65 -12.22 -11.68
C SER A 57 8.16 -11.52 -12.95
N GLY A 58 7.35 -10.61 -13.52
CA GLY A 58 7.73 -9.79 -14.68
C GLY A 58 8.92 -8.87 -14.41
N ARG A 59 9.15 -8.50 -13.15
CA ARG A 59 10.34 -7.76 -12.68
C ARG A 59 11.52 -8.64 -12.27
N GLY A 60 11.45 -9.95 -12.54
CA GLY A 60 12.57 -10.87 -12.35
C GLY A 60 12.59 -11.61 -11.02
N ALA A 61 11.56 -11.48 -10.18
CA ALA A 61 11.42 -12.36 -9.01
C ALA A 61 11.20 -13.82 -9.46
N SER A 62 11.78 -14.78 -8.75
CA SER A 62 11.43 -16.19 -8.96
C SER A 62 9.96 -16.43 -8.61
N PRO A 63 9.30 -17.46 -9.17
CA PRO A 63 7.90 -17.76 -8.86
C PRO A 63 7.63 -17.88 -7.35
N ASP A 64 8.51 -18.54 -6.61
CA ASP A 64 8.40 -18.70 -5.15
C ASP A 64 8.58 -17.38 -4.40
N ALA A 65 9.43 -16.48 -4.88
CA ALA A 65 9.59 -15.16 -4.28
C ALA A 65 8.40 -14.26 -4.59
N ALA A 66 7.91 -14.28 -5.83
CA ALA A 66 6.75 -13.52 -6.26
C ALA A 66 5.50 -13.92 -5.48
N SER A 67 5.23 -15.21 -5.34
CA SER A 67 4.05 -15.69 -4.60
C SER A 67 4.11 -15.35 -3.11
N ARG A 68 5.27 -15.54 -2.46
CA ARG A 68 5.44 -15.19 -1.04
C ARG A 68 5.29 -13.70 -0.75
N ASN A 69 5.72 -12.85 -1.67
CA ASN A 69 5.79 -11.41 -1.45
C ASN A 69 4.59 -10.63 -2.02
N ALA A 70 3.74 -11.26 -2.82
CA ALA A 70 2.67 -10.56 -3.56
C ALA A 70 1.67 -9.82 -2.68
N VAL A 71 1.22 -10.44 -1.58
CA VAL A 71 0.26 -9.83 -0.66
C VAL A 71 0.87 -8.60 0.03
N GLU A 72 2.07 -8.75 0.56
CA GLU A 72 2.78 -7.65 1.24
C GLU A 72 3.08 -6.51 0.27
N PHE A 73 3.54 -6.84 -0.94
CA PHE A 73 3.76 -5.87 -2.01
C PHE A 73 2.48 -5.11 -2.36
N GLU A 74 1.37 -5.81 -2.60
CA GLU A 74 0.12 -5.18 -2.98
C GLU A 74 -0.40 -4.23 -1.91
N ILE A 75 -0.41 -4.66 -0.64
CA ILE A 75 -0.89 -3.83 0.47
C ILE A 75 0.01 -2.61 0.63
N SER A 76 1.33 -2.80 0.60
CA SER A 76 2.30 -1.71 0.77
C SER A 76 2.18 -0.68 -0.36
N MET A 77 2.06 -1.12 -1.61
CA MET A 77 1.97 -0.22 -2.76
C MET A 77 0.62 0.48 -2.83
N ARG A 78 -0.49 -0.19 -2.50
CA ARG A 78 -1.80 0.47 -2.37
C ARG A 78 -1.77 1.54 -1.28
N THR A 79 -1.13 1.24 -0.16
CA THR A 79 -0.96 2.21 0.94
C THR A 79 -0.18 3.44 0.49
N LEU A 80 0.96 3.23 -0.19
CA LEU A 80 1.76 4.33 -0.70
C LEU A 80 1.02 5.15 -1.75
N TYR A 81 0.30 4.50 -2.68
CA TYR A 81 -0.53 5.17 -3.67
C TYR A 81 -1.61 6.05 -3.01
N GLU A 82 -2.32 5.51 -2.01
CA GLU A 82 -3.35 6.24 -1.26
C GLU A 82 -2.78 7.45 -0.53
N LEU A 83 -1.60 7.30 0.09
CA LEU A 83 -0.91 8.40 0.78
C LEU A 83 -0.39 9.46 -0.20
N ALA A 84 0.09 9.06 -1.38
CA ALA A 84 0.65 9.97 -2.37
C ALA A 84 -0.43 10.74 -3.16
N THR A 85 -1.52 10.08 -3.52
CA THR A 85 -2.56 10.63 -4.41
C THR A 85 -3.80 11.12 -3.67
N GLY A 86 -3.96 10.73 -2.39
CA GLY A 86 -5.18 10.99 -1.61
C GLY A 86 -6.39 10.14 -2.03
N THR A 87 -6.22 9.18 -2.95
CA THR A 87 -7.29 8.32 -3.46
C THR A 87 -6.86 6.86 -3.56
N ALA A 88 -7.79 5.93 -3.42
CA ALA A 88 -7.49 4.51 -3.61
C ALA A 88 -7.35 4.15 -5.10
N PRO A 89 -6.40 3.28 -5.48
CA PRO A 89 -6.27 2.84 -6.86
C PRO A 89 -7.49 2.00 -7.25
N ALA A 90 -8.08 2.31 -8.41
CA ALA A 90 -9.25 1.59 -8.91
C ALA A 90 -8.88 0.25 -9.57
N THR A 91 -7.71 0.19 -10.21
CA THR A 91 -7.18 -1.00 -10.87
C THR A 91 -5.72 -1.26 -10.50
N PHE A 92 -5.27 -2.51 -10.65
CA PHE A 92 -3.86 -2.85 -10.45
C PHE A 92 -2.97 -2.07 -11.43
N SER A 93 -3.45 -1.85 -12.65
CA SER A 93 -2.76 -1.06 -13.68
C SER A 93 -2.57 0.40 -13.31
N ASP A 94 -3.49 1.01 -12.54
CA ASP A 94 -3.31 2.39 -12.06
C ASP A 94 -2.14 2.47 -11.06
N MET A 95 -2.06 1.47 -10.18
CA MET A 95 -0.95 1.35 -9.23
C MET A 95 0.37 1.09 -9.96
N VAL A 96 0.41 0.19 -10.94
CA VAL A 96 1.63 -0.08 -11.74
C VAL A 96 2.08 1.15 -12.51
N ARG A 97 1.14 1.84 -13.18
CA ARG A 97 1.46 3.07 -13.91
C ARG A 97 2.11 4.09 -13.00
N TRP A 98 1.54 4.31 -11.82
CA TRP A 98 2.09 5.23 -10.82
C TRP A 98 3.48 4.78 -10.32
N ILE A 99 3.70 3.49 -10.07
CA ILE A 99 5.04 2.99 -9.71
C ILE A 99 6.04 3.33 -10.82
N GLU A 100 5.70 3.05 -12.07
CA GLU A 100 6.59 3.28 -13.21
C GLU A 100 6.86 4.76 -13.48
N THR A 101 5.88 5.64 -13.27
CA THR A 101 6.03 7.08 -13.54
C THR A 101 6.65 7.85 -12.38
N ASP A 102 6.26 7.55 -11.14
CA ASP A 102 6.55 8.39 -9.98
C ASP A 102 7.56 7.78 -9.02
N LEU A 103 7.75 6.45 -9.03
CA LEU A 103 8.74 5.79 -8.18
C LEU A 103 9.98 5.35 -8.96
N ASP A 104 9.79 4.67 -10.09
CA ASP A 104 10.89 4.22 -10.94
C ASP A 104 11.37 5.33 -11.88
N GLY A 105 10.45 6.16 -12.35
CA GLY A 105 10.71 7.28 -13.27
C GLY A 105 11.22 8.56 -12.59
N ALA A 106 11.29 8.58 -11.26
CA ALA A 106 11.90 9.66 -10.49
C ALA A 106 13.44 9.56 -10.52
N GLU A 107 14.03 9.74 -11.71
CA GLU A 107 15.45 10.09 -11.89
C GLU A 107 15.64 11.61 -11.98
#